data_AF-A0A242MY94-F1
#
_entry.id   AF-A0A242MY94-F1
#
_cell.length_a   1.000
_cell.length_b   1.000
_cell.length_c   1.000
_cell.angle_alpha   90.00
_cell.angle_beta   90.00
_cell.angle_gamma   90.00
#
_symmetry.space_group_name_H-M   'P 1'
#
loop_
_entity.id
_entity.type
_entity.pdbx_description
1 polymer ?
#
loop_
_entity_poly.entity_id
_entity_poly.type
_entity_poly.pdbx_seq_one_letter_code
_entity_poly.pdbx_strand_id
1 'polypeptide(L)' 'MKIAALSDIHGNLAALDAVLTDIRSAGADLIVYFGFLSE' A
#
# COMPACT_ATOMS: atom_id res chain seq x y z
N MET A 1 -14.48 -10.29 0.97
CA MET A 1 -13.16 -10.14 0.34
C MET A 1 -12.88 -8.66 0.15
N LYS A 2 -11.94 -8.10 0.91
CA LYS A 2 -11.51 -6.69 0.84
C LYS A 2 -10.16 -6.64 0.15
N ILE A 3 -10.03 -5.79 -0.87
CA ILE A 3 -8.78 -5.59 -1.60
C ILE A 3 -8.33 -4.15 -1.39
N ALA A 4 -7.08 -3.95 -1.01
CA ALA A 4 -6.46 -2.64 -0.96
C ALA A 4 -5.63 -2.42 -2.24
N ALA A 5 -5.92 -1.35 -2.96
CA ALA A 5 -5.16 -0.92 -4.13
C ALA A 5 -4.29 0.30 -3.75
N LEU A 6 -2.98 0.21 -3.99
CA LEU A 6 -2.03 1.29 -3.76
C LEU A 6 -1.37 1.73 -5.07
N SER A 7 -1.13 3.02 -5.21
CA SER A 7 -0.42 3.64 -6.34
C SER A 7 0.39 4.84 -5.83
N ASP A 8 1.28 5.37 -6.67
CA ASP A 8 1.89 6.70 -6.53
C ASP A 8 2.59 6.96 -5.18
N ILE A 9 3.25 5.94 -4.65
CA ILE A 9 4.10 6.07 -3.45
C ILE A 9 5.43 6.78 -3.76
N HIS A 10 5.89 6.78 -5.02
CA HIS A 10 7.09 7.48 -5.51
C HIS A 10 8.34 7.28 -4.63
N GLY A 11 8.58 6.05 -4.16
CA GLY A 11 9.72 5.72 -3.29
C GLY A 11 9.65 6.29 -1.87
N ASN A 12 8.53 6.92 -1.47
CA ASN A 12 8.33 7.41 -0.12
C ASN A 12 8.02 6.27 0.85
N LEU A 13 9.08 5.69 1.41
CA LEU A 13 8.98 4.54 2.32
C LEU A 13 8.21 4.85 3.61
N ALA A 14 8.27 6.08 4.11
CA ALA A 14 7.51 6.46 5.31
C ALA A 14 6.00 6.48 5.03
N ALA A 15 5.59 7.00 3.87
CA ALA A 15 4.20 6.95 3.43
C ALA A 15 3.73 5.50 3.20
N LEU A 16 4.58 4.66 2.60
CA LEU A 16 4.27 3.24 2.39
C LEU A 16 3.99 2.52 3.71
N ASP A 17 4.84 2.70 4.72
CA ASP A 17 4.69 2.03 6.01
C ASP A 17 3.41 2.46 6.76
N ALA A 18 3.10 3.76 6.71
CA ALA A 18 1.85 4.30 7.26
C ALA A 18 0.61 3.67 6.59
N VAL A 19 0.57 3.68 5.25
CA VAL A 19 -0.59 3.14 4.51
C VAL A 19 -0.72 1.62 4.70
N LEU A 20 0.38 0.88 4.77
CA LEU A 20 0.34 -0.55 5.07
C LEU A 20 -0.25 -0.84 6.47
N THR A 21 0.02 0.02 7.45
CA THR A 21 -0.57 -0.09 8.79
C THR A 21 -2.08 0.15 8.76
N ASP A 22 -2.55 1.13 8.00
CA ASP A 22 -3.97 1.41 7.82
C ASP A 22 -4.70 0.26 7.10
N ILE A 23 -4.09 -0.29 6.04
CA ILE A 23 -4.64 -1.40 5.28
C ILE A 23 -4.78 -2.67 6.14
N ARG A 24 -3.79 -2.96 6.99
CA ARG A 24 -3.85 -4.07 7.95
C ARG A 24 -5.01 -3.87 8.93
N SER A 25 -5.17 -2.65 9.45
CA SER A 25 -6.26 -2.31 10.36
C SER A 25 -7.65 -2.40 9.70
N ALA A 26 -7.73 -2.11 8.40
CA ALA A 26 -8.95 -2.25 7.60
C ALA A 26 -9.34 -3.72 7.31
N GLY A 27 -8.42 -4.67 7.55
CA GLY A 27 -8.62 -6.10 7.33
C GLY A 27 -8.70 -6.45 5.84
N ALA A 28 -7.78 -5.93 5.03
CA ALA A 28 -7.68 -6.32 3.62
C ALA A 28 -7.14 -7.75 3.47
N ASP A 29 -7.76 -8.53 2.60
CA ASP A 29 -7.37 -9.91 2.27
C ASP A 29 -6.26 -9.95 1.20
N LEU A 30 -6.22 -8.93 0.34
CA LEU A 30 -5.23 -8.79 -0.74
C LEU A 30 -4.80 -7.33 -0.87
N ILE A 31 -3.50 -7.15 -1.12
CA ILE A 31 -2.91 -5.85 -1.41
C ILE A 31 -2.37 -5.88 -2.83
N VAL A 32 -2.77 -4.92 -3.67
CA VAL A 32 -2.29 -4.75 -5.05
C VAL A 32 -1.58 -3.41 -5.15
N TYR A 33 -0.31 -3.44 -5.55
CA TYR A 33 0.51 -2.25 -5.76
C TYR A 33 0.74 -2.03 -7.25
N PHE A 34 0.39 -0.84 -7.74
CA PHE A 34 0.47 -0.47 -9.16
C PHE A 34 1.67 0.43 -9.50
N GLY A 35 2.54 0.71 -8.52
CA GLY A 35 3.71 1.57 -8.69
C GLY A 35 5.02 0.81 -8.88
N PHE A 36 6.09 1.56 -9.06
CA PHE A 36 7.47 1.06 -8.94
C PHE A 36 8.02 1.36 -7.53
N LEU A 37 8.87 0.48 -7.01
CA LEU A 37 9.50 0.66 -5.69
C LEU A 37 10.83 1.43 -5.77
N SER A 38 11.32 1.70 -6.99
CA SER A 38 12.53 2.48 -7.28
C SER A 38 12.32 3.26 -8.59
N GLU A 39 13.03 4.38 -8.75
CA GLU A 39 13.29 4.93 -10.10
C GLU A 39 14.11 3.95 -10.95
#